data_AF-A0A2E3QFQ8-F1
#
_entry.id   AF-A0A2E3QFQ8-F1
#
_cell.length_a   1.000
_cell.length_b   1.000
_cell.length_c   1.000
_cell.angle_alpha   90.00
_cell.angle_beta   90.00
_cell.angle_gamma   90.00
#
_symmetry.space_group_name_H-M   'P 1'
#
loop_
_entity.id
_entity.type
_entity.pdbx_description
1 polymer ?
#
loop_
_entity_poly.entity_id
_entity_poly.type
_entity_poly.pdbx_seq_one_letter_code
_entity_poly.pdbx_strand_id
1 'polypeptide(L)'
;MGQVLQGNATTTHAVRATIQRSKASVTELAETYNLNSETVRKWRNRQTVEDIRMGPKTAQSAVLSPKQEAMYIAFCKLFSLDI
;
A
#
# COMPACT_ATOMS: atom_id res chain seq x y z
N MET A 1 -6.16 -12.33 5.27
CA MET A 1 -5.86 -11.02 5.88
C MET A 1 -6.50 -9.96 5.00
N GLY A 2 -7.36 -9.11 5.55
CA GLY A 2 -8.08 -8.10 4.77
C GLY A 2 -7.10 -7.07 4.21
N GLN A 3 -7.18 -6.80 2.91
CA GLN A 3 -6.46 -5.68 2.32
C GLN A 3 -7.07 -4.38 2.84
N VAL A 4 -6.24 -3.59 3.50
CA VAL A 4 -6.59 -2.21 3.85
C VAL A 4 -6.50 -1.41 2.56
N LEU A 5 -7.61 -1.31 1.84
CA LEU A 5 -7.70 -0.51 0.64
C LEU A 5 -7.80 0.96 1.03
N GLN A 6 -6.91 1.78 0.50
CA GLN A 6 -7.08 3.24 0.55
C GLN A 6 -8.36 3.60 -0.21
N GLY A 7 -9.26 4.35 0.42
CA GLY A 7 -10.59 4.66 -0.15
C GLY A 7 -10.55 5.42 -1.49
N ASN A 8 -9.44 6.10 -1.80
CA ASN A 8 -9.23 6.82 -3.05
C ASN A 8 -8.28 6.10 -4.03
N ALA A 9 -7.88 4.86 -3.74
CA ALA A 9 -6.97 4.13 -4.62
C ALA A 9 -7.72 3.53 -5.82
N THR A 10 -7.51 4.09 -7.01
CA THR A 10 -8.06 3.56 -8.27
C THR A 10 -7.50 2.17 -8.61
N THR A 11 -6.23 1.92 -8.29
CA THR A 11 -5.56 0.63 -8.58
C THR A 11 -5.68 -0.30 -7.38
N THR A 12 -6.86 -0.86 -7.19
CA THR A 12 -7.13 -1.87 -6.15
C THR A 12 -6.46 -3.21 -6.50
N HIS A 13 -6.39 -4.11 -5.52
CA HIS A 13 -5.83 -5.44 -5.74
C HIS A 13 -6.55 -6.23 -6.84
N ALA A 14 -7.87 -6.12 -6.92
CA ALA A 14 -8.65 -6.76 -7.98
C ALA A 14 -8.19 -6.30 -9.37
N VAL A 15 -8.00 -4.98 -9.56
CA VAL A 15 -7.53 -4.39 -10.82
C VAL A 15 -6.10 -4.84 -11.15
N ARG A 16 -5.21 -4.89 -10.15
CA ARG A 16 -3.83 -5.36 -10.34
C ARG A 16 -3.79 -6.85 -10.72
N ALA A 17 -4.65 -7.68 -10.11
CA ALA A 17 -4.76 -9.10 -10.42
C ALA A 17 -5.32 -9.35 -11.82
N THR A 18 -6.31 -8.56 -12.27
CA THR A 18 -6.77 -8.63 -13.67
C THR A 18 -5.69 -8.19 -14.65
N ILE A 19 -4.95 -7.11 -14.37
CA ILE A 19 -3.83 -6.66 -15.23
C ILE A 19 -2.77 -7.76 -15.38
N GLN A 20 -2.39 -8.46 -14.31
CA GLN A 20 -1.40 -9.54 -14.38
C GLN A 20 -1.88 -10.75 -15.19
N ARG A 21 -3.15 -11.15 -15.03
CA ARG A 21 -3.70 -12.35 -15.70
C ARG A 21 -4.12 -12.09 -17.14
N SER A 22 -4.39 -10.85 -17.50
CA SER A 22 -4.94 -10.50 -18.81
C SER A 22 -3.90 -10.62 -19.92
N LYS A 23 -4.33 -11.16 -21.07
CA LYS A 23 -3.58 -11.16 -22.32
C LYS A 23 -3.85 -9.91 -23.18
N ALA A 24 -4.80 -9.06 -22.77
CA ALA A 24 -5.14 -7.82 -23.46
C ALA A 24 -3.92 -6.91 -23.62
N SER A 25 -4.01 -5.99 -24.58
CA SER A 25 -2.99 -4.98 -24.80
C SER A 25 -2.95 -3.96 -23.65
N VAL A 26 -1.83 -3.25 -23.54
CA VAL A 26 -1.67 -2.22 -22.50
C VAL A 26 -2.68 -1.08 -22.69
N THR A 27 -2.98 -0.72 -23.93
CA THR A 27 -3.93 0.34 -24.29
C THR A 27 -5.35 -0.01 -23.91
N GLU A 28 -5.82 -1.22 -24.22
CA GLU A 28 -7.16 -1.69 -23.84
C GLU A 28 -7.36 -1.69 -22.32
N LEU A 29 -6.35 -2.14 -21.56
CA LEU A 29 -6.40 -2.14 -20.09
C LEU A 29 -6.35 -0.72 -19.51
N ALA A 30 -5.58 0.18 -20.13
CA ALA A 30 -5.50 1.57 -19.72
C ALA A 30 -6.84 2.29 -19.89
N GLU A 31 -7.53 2.07 -21.02
CA GLU A 31 -8.85 2.65 -21.29
C GLU A 31 -9.92 2.08 -20.37
N THR A 32 -9.98 0.76 -20.22
CA THR A 32 -11.01 0.08 -19.40
C THR A 32 -10.97 0.52 -17.94
N TYR A 33 -9.77 0.69 -17.37
CA TYR A 33 -9.60 1.07 -15.97
C TYR A 33 -9.30 2.55 -15.75
N ASN A 34 -9.30 3.36 -16.82
CA ASN A 34 -8.89 4.76 -16.82
C ASN A 34 -7.54 4.99 -16.10
N LEU A 35 -6.54 4.17 -16.45
CA LEU A 35 -5.20 4.18 -15.87
C LEU A 35 -4.17 4.67 -16.89
N ASN A 36 -3.05 5.20 -16.39
CA ASN A 36 -1.89 5.46 -17.23
C ASN A 36 -1.32 4.12 -17.77
N SER A 37 -0.90 4.10 -19.03
CA SER A 37 -0.27 2.94 -19.69
C SER A 37 0.99 2.48 -18.96
N GLU A 38 1.75 3.40 -18.39
CA GLU A 38 2.92 3.10 -17.54
C GLU A 38 2.53 2.36 -16.25
N THR A 39 1.39 2.70 -15.66
CA THR A 39 0.86 1.99 -14.49
C THR A 39 0.51 0.55 -14.85
N VAL A 40 -0.13 0.33 -15.99
CA VAL A 40 -0.46 -1.00 -16.49
C VAL A 40 0.81 -1.82 -16.75
N ARG A 41 1.81 -1.25 -17.45
CA ARG A 41 3.11 -1.90 -17.67
C ARG A 41 3.81 -2.27 -16.36
N LYS A 42 3.84 -1.35 -15.41
CA LYS A 42 4.43 -1.56 -14.08
C LYS A 42 3.78 -2.73 -13.36
N TRP A 43 2.45 -2.81 -13.34
CA TRP A 43 1.74 -3.91 -12.66
C TRP A 43 1.87 -5.24 -13.39
N ARG A 44 1.92 -5.23 -14.73
CA ARG A 44 2.12 -6.46 -15.52
C ARG A 44 3.48 -7.10 -15.30
N ASN A 45 4.52 -6.28 -15.07
CA ASN A 45 5.89 -6.76 -14.86
C ASN A 45 6.23 -7.08 -13.38
N ARG A 46 5.33 -6.75 -12.44
CA ARG A 46 5.52 -7.09 -11.02
C ARG A 46 5.29 -8.59 -10.79
N GLN A 47 6.02 -9.17 -9.85
CA GLN A 47 5.84 -10.57 -9.45
C GLN A 47 4.61 -10.76 -8.55
N THR A 48 4.29 -9.77 -7.72
CA THR A 48 3.20 -9.84 -6.74
C THR A 48 2.20 -8.70 -6.91
N VAL A 49 0.95 -8.99 -6.55
CA VAL A 49 -0.18 -8.03 -6.53
C VAL A 49 -0.29 -7.32 -5.17
N GLU A 50 0.26 -7.94 -4.14
CA GLU A 50 0.19 -7.46 -2.77
C GLU A 50 0.97 -6.16 -2.58
N ASP A 51 0.43 -5.29 -1.72
CA ASP A 51 1.16 -4.13 -1.25
C ASP A 51 2.26 -4.56 -0.28
N ILE A 52 3.47 -4.16 -0.60
CA ILE A 52 4.61 -4.35 0.28
C ILE A 52 4.54 -3.23 1.32
N ARG A 53 4.78 -3.57 2.61
CA ARG A 53 4.88 -2.55 3.65
C ARG A 53 5.93 -1.52 3.24
N MET A 54 5.48 -0.29 3.11
CA MET A 54 6.34 0.86 2.85
C MET A 54 6.92 1.34 4.17
N GLY A 55 8.20 1.71 4.18
CA GLY A 55 8.88 2.27 5.34
C GLY A 55 9.74 1.28 6.14
N PRO A 56 10.32 1.73 7.26
CA PRO A 56 11.22 0.93 8.06
C PRO A 56 10.49 -0.27 8.68
N LYS A 57 11.18 -1.43 8.71
CA LYS A 57 10.62 -2.69 9.26
C LYS A 57 10.17 -2.53 10.71
N THR A 58 10.90 -1.71 11.46
CA THR A 58 10.58 -1.29 12.82
C THR A 58 10.17 0.18 12.77
N ALA A 59 8.91 0.48 13.09
CA ALA A 59 8.49 1.85 13.33
C ALA A 59 9.22 2.34 14.59
N GLN A 60 10.10 3.32 14.41
CA GLN A 60 10.87 3.94 15.48
C GLN A 60 10.91 5.44 15.23
N SER A 61 10.90 6.21 16.31
CA SER A 61 11.10 7.65 16.22
C SER A 61 12.53 7.94 15.80
N ALA A 62 12.69 8.89 14.87
CA ALA A 62 14.02 9.43 14.55
C ALA A 62 14.55 10.37 15.65
N VAL A 63 13.71 10.79 16.60
CA VAL A 63 14.00 11.84 17.59
C VAL A 63 14.03 11.29 19.01
N LEU A 64 13.13 10.36 19.35
CA LEU A 64 13.04 9.81 20.70
C LEU A 64 14.00 8.63 20.87
N SER A 65 14.64 8.57 22.03
CA SER A 65 15.31 7.34 22.46
C SER A 65 14.28 6.22 22.69
N PRO A 66 14.65 4.93 22.60
CA PRO A 66 13.72 3.82 22.78
C PRO A 66 12.91 3.86 24.09
N LYS A 67 13.53 4.37 25.18
CA LYS A 67 12.86 4.53 26.47
C LYS A 67 11.81 5.64 26.46
N GLN A 68 12.11 6.77 25.80
CA GLN A 68 11.16 7.88 25.67
C GLN A 68 9.99 7.48 24.77
N GLU A 69 10.26 6.78 23.68
CA GLU A 69 9.23 6.27 22.79
C GLU A 69 8.32 5.26 23.51
N ALA A 70 8.88 4.35 24.31
CA ALA A 70 8.09 3.43 25.12
C ALA A 70 7.20 4.15 26.15
N MET A 71 7.70 5.20 26.80
CA MET A 71 6.93 6.02 27.74
C MET A 71 5.80 6.78 27.03
N TYR A 72 6.08 7.35 25.85
CA TYR A 72 5.08 8.04 25.04
C TYR A 72 3.98 7.09 24.55
N ILE A 73 4.34 5.92 24.01
CA ILE A 73 3.37 4.91 23.57
C ILE A 73 2.50 4.44 24.75
N ALA A 74 3.10 4.21 25.92
CA ALA A 74 2.37 3.81 27.12
C ALA A 74 1.39 4.92 27.56
N PHE A 75 1.83 6.17 27.52
CA PHE A 75 0.97 7.33 27.78
C PHE A 75 -0.20 7.40 26.79
N CYS A 76 0.05 7.31 25.49
CA CYS A 76 -1.00 7.41 24.48
C CYS A 76 -2.05 6.30 24.59
N LYS A 77 -1.61 5.06 24.89
CA LYS A 77 -2.51 3.94 25.16
C LYS A 77 -3.36 4.16 26.41
N LEU A 78 -2.78 4.73 27.48
CA LEU A 78 -3.50 5.01 28.72
C LEU A 78 -4.62 6.05 28.51
N PHE A 79 -4.36 7.05 27.68
CA PHE A 79 -5.29 8.15 27.42
C PHE A 79 -6.15 7.96 26.17
N SER A 80 -6.11 6.78 25.54
CA SER A 80 -6.81 6.47 24.28
C SER A 80 -6.61 7.55 23.21
N LEU A 81 -5.40 8.11 23.15
CA LEU A 81 -5.00 8.98 22.05
C LEU A 81 -4.70 8.05 20.87
N ASP A 82 -5.61 7.99 19.90
CA ASP A 82 -5.37 7.26 18.65
C ASP A 82 -4.18 7.87 17.91
N ILE A 83 -3.14 7.06 17.71
CA ILE A 83 -1.95 7.33 16.87
C ILE A 83 -1.95 6.36 15.70
#